data_AF-A0A1X7TTS6-F1
#
_entry.id   AF-A0A1X7TTS6-F1
#
_cell.length_a   1.000
_cell.length_b   1.000
_cell.length_c   1.000
_cell.angle_alpha   90.00
_cell.angle_beta   90.00
_cell.angle_gamma   90.00
#
_symmetry.space_group_name_H-M   'P 1'
#
loop_
_entity.id
_entity.type
_entity.pdbx_description
1 polymer ?
#
loop_
_entity_poly.entity_id
_entity_poly.type
_entity_poly.pdbx_seq_one_letter_code
_entity_poly.pdbx_strand_id
1 'polypeptide(L)'
;KSQGSCTCSQSVSRENVTCDINSLNIAHNGLLWIGTYHTSTPFNANATNPNACIINEDCLLYCSPDPVTFQLNDTHTQCVDNRGHRMCGSCREGYSLLMGSNKCGQCHNNYMMIAWIALFAVMGVLLVVLLIALNLTVSVGTLNGLLFYANIVKLYQPVFSRKGALPVLSQVISWINLDFGFEICFYNGMDSYAKQWLQFAFPLYLWIIIIIIIQLCRRYGKISRLMGSHTVPVLSTLFLLSYTKLVRTIVIVLHKREVTLHCTNESVRSVSLWYEDPNVEYAKGKHAGLFGFALLMSVFFVIPYTLFLLCHPVLE
;
A
#
# COMPACT_ATOMS: atom_id res chain seq x y z
N LYS A 1 44.44 13.08 30.79
CA LYS A 1 43.60 12.60 29.67
C LYS A 1 42.33 12.02 30.27
N SER A 2 41.20 12.71 30.18
CA SER A 2 39.91 12.13 30.54
C SER A 2 39.58 11.03 29.52
N GLN A 3 39.54 9.77 29.97
CA GLN A 3 38.93 8.68 29.23
C GLN A 3 37.41 8.84 29.36
N GLY A 4 36.83 9.67 28.50
CA GLY A 4 35.38 9.66 28.29
C GLY A 4 35.04 8.58 27.28
N SER A 5 34.19 7.63 27.65
CA SER A 5 33.50 6.77 26.68
C SER A 5 32.24 7.53 26.26
N CYS A 6 32.14 7.95 24.99
CA CYS A 6 30.85 8.41 24.50
C CYS A 6 29.95 7.18 24.32
N THR A 7 28.73 7.24 24.83
CA THR A 7 27.72 6.20 24.66
C THR A 7 26.67 6.68 23.66
N CYS A 8 25.89 5.76 23.08
CA CYS A 8 24.70 6.16 22.33
C CYS A 8 23.83 7.08 23.21
N SER A 9 23.23 8.11 22.60
CA SER A 9 22.22 8.91 23.29
C SER A 9 21.07 8.01 23.76
N GLN A 10 20.39 8.37 24.85
CA GLN A 10 19.20 7.65 25.32
C GLN A 10 18.13 7.48 24.24
N SER A 11 18.08 8.39 23.25
CA SER A 11 17.19 8.31 22.09
C SER A 11 17.48 7.13 21.15
N VAL A 12 18.71 6.64 21.14
CA VAL A 12 19.19 5.56 20.25
C VAL A 12 19.51 4.29 21.05
N SER A 13 19.84 4.44 22.34
CA SER A 13 20.23 3.35 23.23
C SER A 13 19.09 2.35 23.44
N ARG A 14 19.26 1.15 22.85
CA ARG A 14 18.46 -0.06 23.09
C ARG A 14 19.42 -1.25 23.18
N GLU A 15 19.01 -2.35 23.79
CA GLU A 15 19.87 -3.54 23.97
C GLU A 15 20.50 -4.07 22.67
N ASN A 16 19.84 -3.86 21.53
CA ASN A 16 20.27 -4.35 20.22
C ASN A 16 20.93 -3.29 19.32
N VAL A 17 21.35 -2.14 19.87
CA VAL A 17 21.95 -1.04 19.11
C VAL A 17 23.34 -0.72 19.61
N THR A 18 24.31 -0.68 18.70
CA THR A 18 25.71 -0.31 18.99
C THR A 18 26.11 0.89 18.15
N CYS A 19 26.71 1.91 18.77
CA CYS A 19 27.23 3.10 18.09
C CYS A 19 28.76 3.12 18.14
N ASP A 20 29.42 3.25 16.99
CA ASP A 20 30.86 3.50 16.88
C ASP A 20 31.11 4.96 16.51
N ILE A 21 31.76 5.69 17.41
CA ILE A 21 32.07 7.13 17.25
C ILE A 21 33.20 7.36 16.26
N ASN A 22 34.15 6.41 16.12
CA ASN A 22 35.31 6.61 15.25
C ASN A 22 34.89 6.58 13.77
N SER A 23 33.96 5.69 13.43
CA SER A 23 33.43 5.56 12.08
C SER A 23 32.08 6.25 11.87
N LEU A 24 31.49 6.83 12.94
CA LEU A 24 30.12 7.37 12.96
C LEU A 24 29.05 6.35 12.52
N ASN A 25 29.33 5.07 12.74
CA ASN A 25 28.44 3.99 12.32
C ASN A 25 27.50 3.61 13.46
N ILE A 26 26.26 3.32 13.11
CA ILE A 26 25.27 2.72 13.99
C ILE A 26 24.99 1.33 13.44
N ALA A 27 25.06 0.32 14.29
CA ALA A 27 24.61 -1.02 13.95
C ALA A 27 23.44 -1.41 14.84
N HIS A 28 22.46 -2.10 14.25
CA HIS A 28 21.37 -2.70 15.00
C HIS A 28 21.04 -4.09 14.47
N ASN A 29 20.41 -4.89 15.33
CA ASN A 29 19.90 -6.21 14.98
C ASN A 29 18.36 -6.24 15.12
N GLY A 30 17.70 -6.94 14.20
CA GLY A 30 16.25 -7.12 14.18
C GLY A 30 15.47 -6.01 13.46
N LEU A 31 14.15 -6.08 13.58
CA LEU A 31 13.17 -5.23 12.88
C LEU A 31 13.05 -3.84 13.51
N LEU A 32 14.10 -3.06 13.35
CA LEU A 32 14.19 -1.70 13.84
C LEU A 32 14.46 -0.74 12.68
N TRP A 33 14.04 0.51 12.82
CA TRP A 33 14.52 1.57 11.95
C TRP A 33 14.91 2.78 12.79
N ILE A 34 16.11 3.29 12.50
CA ILE A 34 16.69 4.45 13.17
C ILE A 34 17.03 5.50 12.11
N GLY A 35 16.60 6.73 12.33
CA GLY A 35 16.95 7.82 11.44
C GLY A 35 16.46 9.17 11.95
N THR A 36 16.64 10.21 11.15
CA THR A 36 16.28 11.57 11.54
C THR A 36 14.89 11.97 11.02
N TYR A 37 14.23 12.84 11.77
CA TYR A 37 12.98 13.49 11.37
C TYR A 37 13.25 14.94 10.98
N HIS A 38 13.21 15.25 9.68
CA HIS A 38 13.39 16.60 9.16
C HIS A 38 12.07 17.22 8.71
N THR A 39 11.86 18.49 9.08
CA THR A 39 10.73 19.32 8.59
C THR A 39 11.18 20.49 7.71
N SER A 40 12.48 20.82 7.63
CA SER A 40 12.94 22.02 6.90
C SER A 40 14.42 22.06 6.51
N THR A 41 15.35 21.53 7.32
CA THR A 41 16.78 21.47 6.97
C THR A 41 17.28 20.03 6.98
N PRO A 42 17.98 19.55 5.94
CA PRO A 42 18.56 18.21 5.92
C PRO A 42 19.60 18.03 7.02
N PHE A 43 19.79 16.80 7.50
CA PHE A 43 20.84 16.47 8.45
C PHE A 43 22.20 16.79 7.85
N ASN A 44 23.04 17.52 8.57
CA ASN A 44 24.44 17.68 8.21
C ASN A 44 25.31 17.04 9.29
N ALA A 45 25.96 15.92 8.95
CA ALA A 45 26.83 15.19 9.88
C ALA A 45 28.02 16.03 10.39
N ASN A 46 28.42 17.06 9.65
CA ASN A 46 29.58 17.90 9.95
C ASN A 46 29.22 19.19 10.72
N ALA A 47 27.94 19.40 11.04
CA ALA A 47 27.46 20.61 11.72
C ALA A 47 26.60 20.27 12.95
N THR A 48 26.55 21.20 13.90
CA THR A 48 25.62 21.08 15.03
C THR A 48 24.20 21.23 14.52
N ASN A 49 23.35 20.22 14.73
CA ASN A 49 21.94 20.23 14.34
C ASN A 49 21.05 20.43 15.58
N PRO A 50 20.87 21.68 16.07
CA PRO A 50 20.21 21.95 17.35
C PRO A 50 18.72 21.58 17.38
N ASN A 51 18.11 21.31 16.23
CA ASN A 51 16.70 20.91 16.10
C ASN A 51 16.54 19.49 15.52
N ALA A 52 17.59 18.66 15.55
CA ALA A 52 17.50 17.30 15.06
C ALA A 52 16.65 16.44 16.02
N CYS A 53 15.68 15.74 15.46
CA CYS A 53 14.92 14.73 16.16
C CYS A 53 15.23 13.36 15.56
N ILE A 54 15.39 12.36 16.42
CA ILE A 54 15.67 10.99 16.04
C ILE A 54 14.40 10.16 16.21
N ILE A 55 14.17 9.29 15.24
CA ILE A 55 13.19 8.22 15.25
C ILE A 55 13.94 6.93 15.57
N ASN A 56 13.46 6.18 16.54
CA ASN A 56 13.97 4.86 16.89
C ASN A 56 12.77 3.97 17.24
N GLU A 57 12.22 3.31 16.23
CA GLU A 57 10.95 2.59 16.31
C GLU A 57 11.02 1.24 15.62
N ASP A 58 10.15 0.33 16.05
CA ASP A 58 10.06 -0.99 15.46
C ASP A 58 9.53 -0.91 14.01
N CYS A 59 10.23 -1.58 13.11
CA CYS A 59 9.98 -1.53 11.68
C CYS A 59 9.52 -2.88 11.15
N LEU A 60 8.20 -3.08 11.19
CA LEU A 60 7.56 -4.30 10.73
C LEU A 60 7.60 -4.49 9.20
N LEU A 61 7.71 -3.41 8.43
CA LEU A 61 7.60 -3.41 6.97
C LEU A 61 8.88 -2.93 6.30
N TYR A 62 9.35 -3.69 5.31
CA TYR A 62 10.45 -3.33 4.41
C TYR A 62 11.81 -3.03 5.06
N CYS A 63 11.95 -3.18 6.39
CA CYS A 63 13.24 -3.17 7.05
C CYS A 63 13.93 -4.53 6.97
N SER A 64 15.26 -4.49 6.93
CA SER A 64 16.13 -5.65 6.97
C SER A 64 15.98 -6.36 8.33
N PRO A 65 15.71 -7.67 8.35
CA PRO A 65 15.75 -8.45 9.58
C PRO A 65 17.19 -8.78 10.02
N ASP A 66 18.14 -8.73 9.09
CA ASP A 66 19.54 -9.08 9.32
C ASP A 66 20.30 -7.92 9.98
N PRO A 67 21.41 -8.19 10.69
CA PRO A 67 22.25 -7.14 11.26
C PRO A 67 22.73 -6.15 10.19
N VAL A 68 22.44 -4.87 10.40
CA VAL A 68 22.82 -3.79 9.48
C VAL A 68 23.72 -2.79 10.18
N THR A 69 24.69 -2.27 9.43
CA THR A 69 25.57 -1.18 9.87
C THR A 69 25.39 -0.02 8.90
N PHE A 70 25.09 1.16 9.41
CA PHE A 70 24.73 2.33 8.60
C PHE A 70 25.18 3.63 9.25
N GLN A 71 25.10 4.71 8.50
CA GLN A 71 25.33 6.07 8.99
C GLN A 71 24.03 6.86 8.96
N LEU A 72 23.86 7.84 9.85
CA LEU A 72 22.66 8.69 9.83
C LEU A 72 22.49 9.47 8.52
N ASN A 73 23.56 9.64 7.73
CA ASN A 73 23.50 10.22 6.39
C ASN A 73 22.99 9.23 5.32
N ASP A 74 23.15 7.93 5.54
CA ASP A 74 22.68 6.87 4.65
C ASP A 74 21.85 5.83 5.42
N THR A 75 20.60 6.21 5.70
CA THR A 75 19.63 5.36 6.41
C THR A 75 18.97 4.32 5.48
N HIS A 76 19.23 4.37 4.18
CA HIS A 76 18.58 3.52 3.19
C HIS A 76 19.04 2.06 3.28
N THR A 77 20.25 1.83 3.79
CA THR A 77 20.86 0.50 4.04
C THR A 77 20.06 -0.37 5.01
N GLN A 78 19.20 0.23 5.85
CA GLN A 78 18.29 -0.49 6.74
C GLN A 78 17.08 -1.11 6.00
N CYS A 79 16.89 -0.80 4.71
CA CYS A 79 15.72 -1.18 3.92
C CYS A 79 15.99 -2.28 2.90
N VAL A 80 14.96 -3.10 2.61
CA VAL A 80 14.97 -4.13 1.56
C VAL A 80 14.19 -3.67 0.31
N ASP A 81 14.21 -4.47 -0.78
CA ASP A 81 13.42 -4.25 -1.99
C ASP A 81 13.61 -2.88 -2.67
N ASN A 82 14.82 -2.30 -2.60
CA ASN A 82 15.16 -0.96 -3.09
C ASN A 82 14.29 0.17 -2.47
N ARG A 83 13.69 -0.09 -1.31
CA ARG A 83 13.05 0.94 -0.48
C ARG A 83 14.10 1.80 0.21
N GLY A 84 13.64 2.93 0.74
CA GLY A 84 14.47 3.93 1.36
C GLY A 84 13.68 5.01 2.08
N HIS A 85 14.39 6.07 2.45
CA HIS A 85 13.87 7.22 3.19
C HIS A 85 13.27 6.79 4.54
N ARG A 86 12.42 7.64 5.13
CA ARG A 86 11.91 7.46 6.49
C ARG A 86 11.19 6.12 6.61
N MET A 87 11.67 5.28 7.53
CA MET A 87 11.11 3.95 7.82
C MET A 87 10.88 3.09 6.58
N CYS A 88 11.73 3.21 5.56
CA CYS A 88 11.60 2.45 4.31
C CYS A 88 10.26 2.67 3.58
N GLY A 89 9.63 3.82 3.80
CA GLY A 89 8.30 4.15 3.29
C GLY A 89 8.22 4.38 1.79
N SER A 90 9.30 4.86 1.17
CA SER A 90 9.33 5.24 -0.24
C SER A 90 10.45 4.53 -0.99
N CYS A 91 10.48 4.70 -2.31
CA CYS A 91 11.57 4.19 -3.13
C CYS A 91 12.80 5.08 -3.04
N ARG A 92 13.99 4.49 -3.24
CA ARG A 92 15.23 5.25 -3.40
C ARG A 92 15.18 6.11 -4.66
N GLU A 93 16.03 7.14 -4.72
CA GLU A 93 16.16 7.98 -5.91
C GLU A 93 16.46 7.15 -7.16
N GLY A 94 15.82 7.48 -8.27
CA GLY A 94 15.91 6.72 -9.53
C GLY A 94 15.08 5.43 -9.58
N TYR A 95 14.42 5.04 -8.49
CA TYR A 95 13.48 3.92 -8.43
C TYR A 95 12.04 4.39 -8.31
N SER A 96 11.12 3.57 -8.80
CA SER A 96 9.68 3.79 -8.74
C SER A 96 8.99 2.59 -8.13
N LEU A 97 7.87 2.82 -7.46
CA LEU A 97 7.07 1.75 -6.90
C LEU A 97 6.47 0.92 -8.04
N LEU A 98 6.53 -0.41 -7.96
CA LEU A 98 5.94 -1.28 -8.96
C LEU A 98 4.44 -1.48 -8.66
N MET A 99 3.60 -1.47 -9.70
CA MET A 99 2.20 -1.86 -9.56
C MET A 99 2.12 -3.39 -9.43
N GLY A 100 1.27 -3.89 -8.52
CA GLY A 100 1.11 -5.33 -8.26
C GLY A 100 1.92 -5.87 -7.08
N SER A 101 3.04 -5.24 -6.72
CA SER A 101 3.82 -5.53 -5.51
C SER A 101 4.17 -4.26 -4.74
N ASN A 102 4.89 -4.42 -3.62
CA ASN A 102 5.36 -3.30 -2.79
C ASN A 102 6.87 -3.06 -2.97
N LYS A 103 7.47 -3.60 -4.04
CA LYS A 103 8.89 -3.43 -4.35
C LYS A 103 9.14 -2.20 -5.22
N CYS A 104 10.38 -1.71 -5.18
CA CYS A 104 10.82 -0.61 -6.02
C CYS A 104 11.69 -1.13 -7.17
N GLY A 105 11.41 -0.65 -8.39
CA GLY A 105 12.13 -1.01 -9.61
C GLY A 105 12.45 0.21 -10.47
N GLN A 106 13.39 0.07 -11.41
CA GLN A 106 13.78 1.15 -12.31
C GLN A 106 12.80 1.26 -13.49
N CYS A 107 12.34 2.49 -13.73
CA CYS A 107 11.34 2.81 -14.75
C CYS A 107 11.95 3.71 -15.82
N HIS A 108 12.15 3.18 -17.03
CA HIS A 108 12.87 3.90 -18.09
C HIS A 108 11.97 4.55 -19.16
N ASN A 109 10.73 4.07 -19.36
CA ASN A 109 9.92 4.47 -20.52
C ASN A 109 8.60 5.14 -20.12
N ASN A 110 8.43 6.42 -20.47
CA ASN A 110 7.18 7.15 -20.23
C ASN A 110 6.01 6.71 -21.15
N TYR A 111 6.29 6.26 -22.39
CA TYR A 111 5.22 5.83 -23.32
C TYR A 111 4.56 4.50 -22.93
N MET A 112 5.21 3.69 -22.07
CA MET A 112 4.63 2.42 -21.60
C MET A 112 3.38 2.63 -20.76
N MET A 113 3.25 3.79 -20.09
CA MET A 113 2.05 4.14 -19.32
C MET A 113 0.78 4.08 -20.18
N ILE A 114 0.82 4.64 -21.40
CA ILE A 114 -0.32 4.66 -22.33
C ILE A 114 -0.66 3.23 -22.76
N ALA A 115 0.35 2.43 -23.09
CA ALA A 115 0.16 1.03 -23.46
C ALA A 115 -0.50 0.23 -22.33
N TRP A 116 -0.04 0.44 -21.08
CA TRP A 116 -0.64 -0.19 -19.90
C TRP A 116 -2.08 0.24 -19.68
N ILE A 117 -2.39 1.54 -19.79
CA ILE A 117 -3.77 2.06 -19.66
C ILE A 117 -4.68 1.40 -20.71
N ALA A 118 -4.26 1.36 -21.97
CA ALA A 118 -5.03 0.74 -23.03
C ALA A 118 -5.24 -0.76 -22.78
N LEU A 119 -4.19 -1.48 -22.35
CA LEU A 119 -4.28 -2.89 -21.99
C LEU A 119 -5.30 -3.10 -20.85
N PHE A 120 -5.25 -2.28 -19.80
CA PHE A 120 -6.18 -2.41 -18.67
C PHE A 120 -7.62 -2.08 -19.02
N ALA A 121 -7.84 -1.11 -19.90
CA ALA A 121 -9.16 -0.83 -20.42
C ALA A 121 -9.73 -2.05 -21.19
N VAL A 122 -8.92 -2.70 -22.02
CA VAL A 122 -9.37 -3.90 -22.74
C VAL A 122 -9.60 -5.08 -21.80
N MET A 123 -8.66 -5.32 -20.86
CA MET A 123 -8.73 -6.42 -19.92
C MET A 123 -9.92 -6.30 -18.96
N GLY A 124 -10.29 -5.09 -18.54
CA GLY A 124 -11.47 -4.87 -17.70
C GLY A 124 -12.78 -5.21 -18.44
N VAL A 125 -12.90 -4.81 -19.70
CA VAL A 125 -14.06 -5.20 -20.54
C VAL A 125 -14.10 -6.72 -20.74
N LEU A 126 -12.95 -7.34 -21.04
CA LEU A 126 -12.85 -8.79 -21.22
C LEU A 126 -13.24 -9.55 -19.95
N LEU A 127 -12.79 -9.08 -18.78
CA LEU A 127 -13.17 -9.64 -17.49
C LEU A 127 -14.68 -9.62 -17.28
N VAL A 128 -15.33 -8.48 -17.55
CA VAL A 128 -16.79 -8.35 -17.41
C VAL A 128 -17.52 -9.30 -18.37
N VAL A 129 -17.09 -9.37 -19.63
CA VAL A 129 -17.67 -10.29 -20.63
C VAL A 129 -17.47 -11.76 -20.21
N LEU A 130 -16.29 -12.12 -19.71
CA LEU A 130 -15.97 -13.47 -19.26
C LEU A 130 -16.82 -13.90 -18.07
N LEU A 131 -16.98 -13.03 -17.07
CA LEU A 131 -17.83 -13.33 -15.91
C LEU A 131 -19.29 -13.54 -16.32
N ILE A 132 -19.78 -12.77 -17.30
CA ILE A 132 -21.12 -12.95 -17.89
C ILE A 132 -21.21 -14.27 -18.64
N ALA A 133 -20.24 -14.59 -19.49
CA ALA A 133 -20.24 -15.81 -20.29
C ALA A 133 -20.17 -17.09 -19.43
N LEU A 134 -19.39 -17.06 -18.35
CA LEU A 134 -19.19 -18.20 -17.47
C LEU A 134 -20.22 -18.31 -16.34
N ASN A 135 -21.13 -17.34 -16.19
CA ASN A 135 -22.05 -17.24 -15.05
C ASN A 135 -21.33 -17.43 -13.71
N LEU A 136 -20.13 -16.85 -13.57
CA LEU A 136 -19.34 -16.97 -12.34
C LEU A 136 -20.00 -16.10 -11.27
N THR A 137 -20.71 -16.74 -10.35
CA THR A 137 -21.41 -16.08 -9.25
C THR A 137 -20.75 -16.42 -7.92
N VAL A 138 -20.52 -15.41 -7.07
CA VAL A 138 -19.99 -15.63 -5.71
C VAL A 138 -21.00 -16.38 -4.82
N SER A 139 -22.23 -16.60 -5.29
CA SER A 139 -23.24 -17.40 -4.60
C SER A 139 -22.89 -18.90 -4.52
N VAL A 140 -21.90 -19.38 -5.28
CA VAL A 140 -21.31 -20.69 -5.01
C VAL A 140 -20.35 -20.52 -3.83
N GLY A 141 -20.76 -20.93 -2.63
CA GLY A 141 -20.13 -20.58 -1.34
C GLY A 141 -18.61 -20.81 -1.22
N THR A 142 -18.00 -21.60 -2.12
CA THR A 142 -16.55 -21.80 -2.21
C THR A 142 -15.79 -20.55 -2.68
N LEU A 143 -16.37 -19.72 -3.55
CA LEU A 143 -15.73 -18.49 -4.05
C LEU A 143 -15.62 -17.41 -2.97
N ASN A 144 -16.63 -17.27 -2.10
CA ASN A 144 -16.62 -16.26 -1.04
C ASN A 144 -15.52 -16.57 0.01
N GLY A 145 -15.37 -17.84 0.38
CA GLY A 145 -14.28 -18.28 1.26
C GLY A 145 -12.90 -18.07 0.65
N LEU A 146 -12.73 -18.38 -0.65
CA LEU A 146 -11.48 -18.15 -1.38
C LEU A 146 -11.14 -16.66 -1.45
N LEU A 147 -12.13 -15.80 -1.71
CA LEU A 147 -11.97 -14.35 -1.74
C LEU A 147 -11.54 -13.78 -0.39
N PHE A 148 -12.17 -14.22 0.70
CA PHE A 148 -11.79 -13.80 2.04
C PHE A 148 -10.34 -14.15 2.37
N TYR A 149 -9.94 -15.40 2.10
CA TYR A 149 -8.56 -15.85 2.30
C TYR A 149 -7.56 -15.07 1.44
N ALA A 150 -7.87 -14.89 0.16
CA ALA A 150 -7.05 -14.12 -0.78
C ALA A 150 -6.86 -12.67 -0.29
N ASN A 151 -7.90 -12.03 0.22
CA ASN A 151 -7.83 -10.66 0.74
C ASN A 151 -6.93 -10.55 1.98
N ILE A 152 -7.03 -11.48 2.94
CA ILE A 152 -6.14 -11.50 4.13
C ILE A 152 -4.68 -11.68 3.72
N VAL A 153 -4.39 -12.68 2.88
CA VAL A 153 -3.02 -12.96 2.43
C VAL A 153 -2.42 -11.74 1.72
N LYS A 154 -3.22 -11.04 0.91
CA LYS A 154 -2.77 -9.87 0.15
C LYS A 154 -2.60 -8.63 1.03
N LEU A 155 -3.36 -8.47 2.11
CA LEU A 155 -3.16 -7.39 3.10
C LEU A 155 -1.82 -7.55 3.82
N TYR A 156 -1.46 -8.78 4.20
CA TYR A 156 -0.22 -9.10 4.90
C TYR A 156 0.90 -9.62 3.99
N GLN A 157 0.77 -9.44 2.68
CA GLN A 157 1.81 -9.81 1.71
C GLN A 157 3.21 -9.36 2.12
N PRO A 158 3.48 -8.12 2.59
CA PRO A 158 4.84 -7.73 2.94
C PRO A 158 5.43 -8.50 4.14
N VAL A 159 4.59 -9.08 4.99
CA VAL A 159 5.03 -9.93 6.11
C VAL A 159 5.22 -11.38 5.63
N PHE A 160 4.29 -11.90 4.83
CA PHE A 160 4.31 -13.29 4.35
C PHE A 160 5.32 -13.54 3.22
N SER A 161 5.50 -12.59 2.29
CA SER A 161 6.44 -12.73 1.16
C SER A 161 7.91 -12.72 1.56
N ARG A 162 8.24 -12.48 2.84
CA ARG A 162 9.62 -12.58 3.36
C ARG A 162 10.16 -14.02 3.27
N LYS A 163 9.28 -15.02 3.30
CA LYS A 163 9.61 -16.42 2.95
C LYS A 163 9.02 -16.69 1.57
N GLY A 164 9.87 -17.02 0.58
CA GLY A 164 9.49 -17.14 -0.83
C GLY A 164 8.15 -17.83 -1.05
N ALA A 165 7.12 -17.05 -1.34
CA ALA A 165 5.80 -17.58 -1.68
C ALA A 165 5.84 -18.18 -3.09
N LEU A 166 5.09 -19.26 -3.31
CA LEU A 166 4.94 -19.87 -4.63
C LEU A 166 4.38 -18.81 -5.60
N PRO A 167 5.12 -18.42 -6.65
CA PRO A 167 4.76 -17.29 -7.50
C PRO A 167 3.40 -17.47 -8.17
N VAL A 168 3.06 -18.70 -8.55
CA VAL A 168 1.78 -19.06 -9.18
C VAL A 168 0.59 -18.77 -8.26
N LEU A 169 0.67 -19.16 -6.99
CA LEU A 169 -0.42 -18.95 -6.02
C LEU A 169 -0.64 -17.45 -5.77
N SER A 170 0.46 -16.69 -5.67
CA SER A 170 0.40 -15.23 -5.45
C SER A 170 -0.28 -14.50 -6.60
N GLN A 171 -0.10 -14.98 -7.83
CA GLN A 171 -0.67 -14.39 -9.03
C GLN A 171 -2.18 -14.67 -9.14
N VAL A 172 -2.59 -15.90 -8.83
CA VAL A 172 -4.01 -16.28 -8.76
C VAL A 172 -4.74 -15.49 -7.67
N ILE A 173 -4.15 -15.37 -6.46
CA ILE A 173 -4.71 -14.56 -5.37
C ILE A 173 -4.85 -13.09 -5.80
N SER A 174 -3.85 -12.57 -6.51
CA SER A 174 -3.88 -11.20 -6.99
C SER A 174 -4.99 -10.96 -8.00
N TRP A 175 -5.19 -11.84 -8.99
CA TRP A 175 -6.27 -11.70 -9.97
C TRP A 175 -7.66 -11.81 -9.34
N ILE A 176 -7.82 -12.72 -8.39
CA ILE A 176 -9.06 -12.86 -7.61
C ILE A 176 -9.39 -11.57 -6.85
N ASN A 177 -8.38 -10.89 -6.31
CA ASN A 177 -8.52 -9.59 -5.63
C ASN A 177 -8.48 -8.39 -6.59
N LEU A 178 -8.68 -8.59 -7.90
CA LEU A 178 -8.63 -7.52 -8.90
C LEU A 178 -7.34 -6.67 -8.82
N ASP A 179 -6.24 -7.28 -8.42
CA ASP A 179 -4.90 -6.72 -8.49
C ASP A 179 -4.20 -7.29 -9.75
N PHE A 180 -3.28 -6.52 -10.30
CA PHE A 180 -2.57 -6.82 -11.55
C PHE A 180 -1.94 -8.23 -11.56
N GLY A 181 -1.41 -8.71 -10.44
CA GLY A 181 -0.85 -10.06 -10.31
C GLY A 181 0.53 -10.26 -10.90
N PHE A 182 1.04 -9.26 -11.60
CA PHE A 182 2.43 -9.17 -12.04
C PHE A 182 2.98 -7.80 -11.65
N GLU A 183 4.30 -7.75 -11.46
CA GLU A 183 5.00 -6.51 -11.12
C GLU A 183 5.21 -5.70 -12.41
N ILE A 184 4.63 -4.50 -12.47
CA ILE A 184 4.82 -3.58 -13.61
C ILE A 184 5.34 -2.24 -13.16
N CYS A 185 6.24 -1.71 -13.97
CA CYS A 185 6.56 -0.29 -13.96
C CYS A 185 5.47 0.46 -14.75
N PHE A 186 4.65 1.25 -14.04
CA PHE A 186 3.58 2.02 -14.68
C PHE A 186 4.10 3.34 -15.28
N TYR A 187 4.81 4.15 -14.49
CA TYR A 187 5.57 5.32 -14.95
C TYR A 187 6.70 5.66 -13.95
N ASN A 188 7.65 6.49 -14.38
CA ASN A 188 8.79 6.90 -13.55
C ASN A 188 8.38 7.91 -12.46
N GLY A 189 8.75 7.64 -11.21
CA GLY A 189 8.41 8.44 -10.04
C GLY A 189 7.10 8.04 -9.37
N MET A 190 6.52 6.88 -9.71
CA MET A 190 5.31 6.40 -9.03
C MET A 190 5.60 6.12 -7.55
N ASP A 191 4.80 6.73 -6.67
CA ASP A 191 4.89 6.58 -5.22
C ASP A 191 3.65 5.85 -4.65
N SER A 192 3.65 5.62 -3.34
CA SER A 192 2.53 4.97 -2.64
C SER A 192 1.23 5.78 -2.80
N TYR A 193 1.30 7.11 -2.85
CA TYR A 193 0.14 7.97 -3.01
C TYR A 193 -0.55 7.77 -4.36
N ALA A 194 0.20 7.84 -5.46
CA ALA A 194 -0.32 7.61 -6.80
C ALA A 194 -0.87 6.19 -6.96
N LYS A 195 -0.18 5.20 -6.38
CA LYS A 195 -0.65 3.81 -6.36
C LYS A 195 -2.03 3.68 -5.73
N GLN A 196 -2.32 4.33 -4.60
CA GLN A 196 -3.66 4.24 -3.99
C GLN A 196 -4.76 4.88 -4.84
N TRP A 197 -4.47 5.99 -5.53
CA TRP A 197 -5.43 6.57 -6.48
C TRP A 197 -5.77 5.60 -7.62
N LEU A 198 -4.77 4.92 -8.17
CA LEU A 198 -4.99 3.89 -9.18
C LEU A 198 -5.83 2.72 -8.63
N GLN A 199 -5.62 2.34 -7.36
CA GLN A 199 -6.41 1.29 -6.70
C GLN A 199 -7.88 1.70 -6.48
N PHE A 200 -8.18 2.99 -6.31
CA PHE A 200 -9.55 3.50 -6.30
C PHE A 200 -10.16 3.62 -7.70
N ALA A 201 -9.36 4.02 -8.69
CA ALA A 201 -9.81 4.20 -10.07
C ALA A 201 -10.33 2.88 -10.67
N PHE A 202 -9.69 1.76 -10.36
CA PHE A 202 -10.04 0.47 -10.95
C PHE A 202 -11.47 -0.02 -10.63
N PRO A 203 -11.93 -0.09 -9.36
CA PRO A 203 -13.32 -0.41 -9.04
C PRO A 203 -14.35 0.55 -9.67
N LEU A 204 -14.05 1.85 -9.67
CA LEU A 204 -14.94 2.87 -10.27
C LEU A 204 -15.06 2.69 -11.78
N TYR A 205 -13.94 2.37 -12.44
CA TYR A 205 -13.93 2.04 -13.86
C TYR A 205 -14.81 0.83 -14.18
N LEU A 206 -14.73 -0.25 -13.39
CA LEU A 206 -15.61 -1.41 -13.56
C LEU A 206 -17.10 -1.05 -13.37
N TRP A 207 -17.41 -0.20 -12.39
CA TRP A 207 -18.78 0.29 -12.19
C TRP A 207 -19.29 1.11 -13.38
N ILE A 208 -18.44 1.92 -14.00
CA ILE A 208 -18.80 2.67 -15.22
C ILE A 208 -19.12 1.70 -16.36
N ILE A 209 -18.30 0.66 -16.60
CA ILE A 209 -18.56 -0.37 -17.61
C ILE A 209 -19.93 -1.02 -17.37
N ILE A 210 -20.21 -1.40 -16.11
CA ILE A 210 -21.47 -2.01 -15.72
C ILE A 210 -22.66 -1.10 -16.03
N ILE A 211 -22.58 0.18 -15.65
CA ILE A 211 -23.65 1.15 -15.91
C ILE A 211 -23.90 1.28 -17.41
N ILE A 212 -22.83 1.33 -18.22
CA ILE A 212 -22.93 1.37 -19.69
C ILE A 212 -23.62 0.11 -20.22
N ILE A 213 -23.22 -1.07 -19.76
CA ILE A 213 -23.85 -2.34 -20.18
C ILE A 213 -25.33 -2.36 -19.84
N ILE A 214 -25.73 -1.95 -18.62
CA ILE A 214 -27.13 -1.88 -18.21
C ILE A 214 -27.92 -0.92 -19.13
N GLN A 215 -27.37 0.26 -19.42
CA GLN A 215 -28.01 1.22 -20.33
C GLN A 215 -28.16 0.67 -21.76
N LEU A 216 -27.13 -0.03 -22.27
CA LEU A 216 -27.17 -0.66 -23.58
C LEU A 216 -28.20 -1.80 -23.63
N CYS A 217 -28.29 -2.63 -22.59
CA CYS A 217 -29.31 -3.69 -22.49
C CYS A 217 -30.73 -3.13 -22.48
N ARG A 218 -30.96 -2.02 -21.77
CA ARG A 218 -32.26 -1.33 -21.76
C ARG A 218 -32.61 -0.74 -23.14
N ARG A 219 -31.63 -0.17 -23.83
CA ARG A 219 -31.86 0.46 -25.15
C ARG A 219 -32.03 -0.56 -26.28
N TYR A 220 -31.30 -1.67 -26.23
CA TYR A 220 -31.30 -2.70 -27.27
C TYR A 220 -31.88 -4.01 -26.71
N GLY A 221 -33.21 -4.17 -26.80
CA GLY A 221 -33.92 -5.37 -26.28
C GLY A 221 -33.40 -6.70 -26.83
N LYS A 222 -32.74 -6.72 -28.00
CA LYS A 222 -32.05 -7.91 -28.54
C LYS A 222 -30.85 -8.35 -27.70
N ILE A 223 -30.09 -7.40 -27.14
CA ILE A 223 -28.95 -7.68 -26.25
C ILE A 223 -29.46 -8.17 -24.89
N SER A 224 -30.54 -7.60 -24.39
CA SER A 224 -31.23 -8.08 -23.18
C SER A 224 -31.64 -9.56 -23.31
N ARG A 225 -32.13 -9.97 -24.49
CA ARG A 225 -32.49 -11.37 -24.78
C ARG A 225 -31.29 -12.32 -24.87
N LEU A 226 -30.11 -11.81 -25.24
CA LEU A 226 -28.85 -12.58 -25.31
C LEU A 226 -28.19 -12.71 -23.92
N MET A 227 -28.31 -11.69 -23.07
CA MET A 227 -27.67 -11.65 -21.75
C MET A 227 -28.48 -12.32 -20.63
N GLY A 228 -29.77 -12.65 -20.87
CA GLY A 228 -30.57 -13.56 -20.05
C GLY A 228 -30.66 -13.23 -18.55
N SER A 229 -31.25 -14.14 -17.77
CA SER A 229 -31.43 -14.04 -16.31
C SER A 229 -30.13 -14.02 -15.49
N HIS A 230 -28.98 -14.18 -16.14
CA HIS A 230 -27.67 -14.32 -15.50
C HIS A 230 -26.91 -13.02 -15.29
N THR A 231 -27.45 -11.89 -15.76
CA THR A 231 -26.82 -10.57 -15.61
C THR A 231 -26.80 -10.10 -14.14
N VAL A 232 -27.86 -10.37 -13.37
CA VAL A 232 -27.99 -9.93 -11.97
C VAL A 232 -26.99 -10.62 -11.04
N PRO A 233 -26.78 -11.95 -11.12
CA PRO A 233 -25.77 -12.61 -10.29
C PRO A 233 -24.32 -12.19 -10.59
N VAL A 234 -23.99 -11.90 -11.85
CA VAL A 234 -22.65 -11.45 -12.26
C VAL A 234 -22.41 -10.01 -11.81
N LEU A 235 -23.43 -9.16 -11.87
CA LEU A 235 -23.39 -7.81 -11.31
C LEU A 235 -23.10 -7.84 -9.80
N SER A 236 -23.80 -8.70 -9.06
CA SER A 236 -23.58 -8.89 -7.63
C SER A 236 -22.13 -9.33 -7.32
N THR A 237 -21.59 -10.21 -8.15
CA THR A 237 -20.20 -10.68 -8.05
C THR A 237 -19.19 -9.57 -8.25
N LEU A 238 -19.32 -8.80 -9.33
CA LEU A 238 -18.45 -7.65 -9.58
C LEU A 238 -18.56 -6.60 -8.49
N PHE A 239 -19.76 -6.36 -7.95
CA PHE A 239 -19.96 -5.42 -6.86
C PHE A 239 -19.25 -5.89 -5.58
N LEU A 240 -19.34 -7.18 -5.25
CA LEU A 240 -18.65 -7.77 -4.11
C LEU A 240 -17.11 -7.72 -4.27
N LEU A 241 -16.59 -8.06 -5.45
CA LEU A 241 -15.16 -7.96 -5.73
C LEU A 241 -14.67 -6.50 -5.59
N SER A 242 -15.39 -5.55 -6.19
CA SER A 242 -15.11 -4.11 -6.04
C SER A 242 -15.19 -3.66 -4.58
N TYR A 243 -16.15 -4.14 -3.80
CA TYR A 243 -16.27 -3.84 -2.38
C TYR A 243 -15.02 -4.29 -1.60
N THR A 244 -14.59 -5.55 -1.76
CA THR A 244 -13.41 -6.05 -1.05
C THR A 244 -12.15 -5.24 -1.38
N LYS A 245 -12.01 -4.87 -2.66
CA LYS A 245 -10.94 -3.99 -3.12
C LYS A 245 -10.98 -2.61 -2.46
N LEU A 246 -12.15 -1.97 -2.48
CA LEU A 246 -12.35 -0.64 -1.90
C LEU A 246 -12.07 -0.64 -0.40
N VAL A 247 -12.59 -1.63 0.34
CA VAL A 247 -12.34 -1.80 1.78
C VAL A 247 -10.85 -1.92 2.05
N ARG A 248 -10.14 -2.77 1.31
CA ARG A 248 -8.69 -2.94 1.48
C ARG A 248 -7.92 -1.64 1.22
N THR A 249 -8.23 -0.93 0.14
CA THR A 249 -7.61 0.36 -0.18
C THR A 249 -7.90 1.40 0.91
N ILE A 250 -9.14 1.48 1.40
CA ILE A 250 -9.55 2.37 2.51
C ILE A 250 -8.75 2.05 3.77
N VAL A 251 -8.64 0.77 4.15
CA VAL A 251 -7.87 0.36 5.33
C VAL A 251 -6.42 0.81 5.21
N ILE A 252 -5.78 0.65 4.05
CA ILE A 252 -4.39 1.07 3.83
C ILE A 252 -4.24 2.60 3.94
N VAL A 253 -5.20 3.37 3.42
CA VAL A 253 -5.21 4.85 3.51
C VAL A 253 -5.44 5.33 4.94
N LEU A 254 -6.39 4.73 5.67
CA LEU A 254 -6.73 5.11 7.04
C LEU A 254 -5.76 4.54 8.09
N HIS A 255 -4.82 3.68 7.69
CA HIS A 255 -3.85 3.12 8.61
C HIS A 255 -2.87 4.21 9.07
N LYS A 256 -3.05 4.64 10.31
CA LYS A 256 -2.21 5.64 10.97
C LYS A 256 -1.07 4.97 11.71
N ARG A 257 0.11 5.58 11.67
CA ARG A 257 1.25 5.25 12.51
C ARG A 257 1.57 6.42 13.42
N GLU A 258 1.65 6.18 14.72
CA GLU A 258 2.24 7.14 15.65
C GLU A 258 3.71 6.81 15.85
N VAL A 259 4.55 7.83 15.79
CA VAL A 259 5.99 7.72 15.93
C VAL A 259 6.46 8.66 17.02
N THR A 260 7.26 8.15 17.95
CA THR A 260 7.91 8.97 18.96
C THR A 260 9.21 9.55 18.41
N LEU A 261 9.36 10.86 18.61
CA LEU A 261 10.54 11.63 18.24
C LEU A 261 11.29 11.99 19.51
N HIS A 262 12.58 11.73 19.52
CA HIS A 262 13.49 12.17 20.56
C HIS A 262 14.37 13.30 20.03
N CYS A 263 14.15 14.52 20.49
CA CYS A 263 14.87 15.70 20.01
C CYS A 263 16.05 16.07 20.93
N THR A 264 17.00 16.83 20.39
CA THR A 264 18.22 17.29 21.07
C THR A 264 17.99 18.10 22.35
N ASN A 265 16.82 18.73 22.51
CA ASN A 265 16.46 19.49 23.71
C ASN A 265 15.79 18.60 24.79
N GLU A 266 16.02 17.28 24.76
CA GLU A 266 15.36 16.28 25.60
C GLU A 266 13.82 16.26 25.48
N SER A 267 13.28 16.98 24.50
CA SER A 267 11.85 16.98 24.23
C SER A 267 11.45 15.72 23.47
N VAL A 268 10.42 15.05 23.98
CA VAL A 268 9.76 13.93 23.31
C VAL A 268 8.51 14.46 22.61
N ARG A 269 8.39 14.21 21.31
CA ARG A 269 7.23 14.63 20.51
C ARG A 269 6.65 13.44 19.76
N SER A 270 5.34 13.29 19.75
CA SER A 270 4.67 12.34 18.88
C SER A 270 4.28 12.99 17.55
N VAL A 271 4.48 12.25 16.45
CA VAL A 271 4.02 12.64 15.12
C VAL A 271 3.17 11.52 14.54
N SER A 272 2.09 11.90 13.87
CA SER A 272 1.24 10.97 13.14
C SER A 272 1.63 10.94 11.67
N LEU A 273 2.03 9.76 11.20
CA LEU A 273 2.49 9.51 9.85
C LEU A 273 1.54 8.51 9.18
N TRP A 274 1.47 8.58 7.85
CA TRP A 274 0.78 7.55 7.09
C TRP A 274 1.58 6.25 7.12
N TYR A 275 0.93 5.14 7.43
CA TYR A 275 1.63 3.87 7.66
C TYR A 275 2.30 3.29 6.42
N GLU A 276 1.67 3.40 5.24
CA GLU A 276 2.23 2.85 3.99
C GLU A 276 3.42 3.67 3.49
N ASP A 277 3.44 4.98 3.74
CA ASP A 277 4.56 5.88 3.43
C ASP A 277 4.77 6.89 4.56
N PRO A 278 5.62 6.54 5.56
CA PRO A 278 5.90 7.42 6.70
C PRO A 278 6.60 8.74 6.34
N ASN A 279 7.01 8.96 5.09
CA ASN A 279 7.48 10.28 4.66
C ASN A 279 6.35 11.31 4.64
N VAL A 280 5.09 10.87 4.61
CA VAL A 280 3.90 11.71 4.52
C VAL A 280 3.19 11.81 5.86
N GLU A 281 2.89 13.03 6.31
CA GLU A 281 2.11 13.25 7.53
C GLU A 281 0.66 12.78 7.35
N TYR A 282 0.11 12.17 8.40
CA TYR A 282 -1.25 11.62 8.37
C TYR A 282 -2.29 12.74 8.26
N ALA A 283 -3.25 12.55 7.35
CA ALA A 283 -4.35 13.49 7.07
C ALA A 283 -3.92 14.95 6.75
N LYS A 284 -2.68 15.16 6.30
CA LYS A 284 -2.15 16.48 5.92
C LYS A 284 -1.50 16.47 4.53
N GLY A 285 -1.28 17.67 3.98
CA GLY A 285 -0.62 17.85 2.69
C GLY A 285 -1.27 17.00 1.60
N LYS A 286 -0.46 16.23 0.86
CA LYS A 286 -0.97 15.32 -0.20
C LYS A 286 -1.89 14.22 0.33
N HIS A 287 -1.70 13.74 1.57
CA HIS A 287 -2.54 12.68 2.14
C HIS A 287 -3.96 13.16 2.46
N ALA A 288 -4.17 14.46 2.71
CA ALA A 288 -5.49 14.98 3.08
C ALA A 288 -6.56 14.69 2.01
N GLY A 289 -6.21 14.83 0.72
CA GLY A 289 -7.12 14.52 -0.38
C GLY A 289 -7.49 13.04 -0.44
N LEU A 290 -6.50 12.16 -0.29
CA LEU A 290 -6.71 10.71 -0.28
C LEU A 290 -7.54 10.26 0.93
N PHE A 291 -7.26 10.83 2.09
CA PHE A 291 -8.01 10.60 3.33
C PHE A 291 -9.48 11.02 3.19
N GLY A 292 -9.74 12.22 2.67
CA GLY A 292 -11.11 12.70 2.43
C GLY A 292 -11.87 11.82 1.44
N PHE A 293 -11.21 11.39 0.36
CA PHE A 293 -11.82 10.48 -0.62
C PHE A 293 -12.13 9.10 -0.03
N ALA A 294 -11.22 8.54 0.78
CA ALA A 294 -11.43 7.27 1.46
C ALA A 294 -12.62 7.34 2.44
N LEU A 295 -12.77 8.44 3.19
CA LEU A 295 -13.93 8.65 4.06
C LEU A 295 -15.23 8.79 3.26
N LEU A 296 -15.21 9.53 2.15
CA LEU A 296 -16.37 9.66 1.26
C LEU A 296 -16.80 8.28 0.74
N MET A 297 -15.88 7.49 0.19
CA MET A 297 -16.17 6.13 -0.27
C MET A 297 -16.67 5.22 0.86
N SER A 298 -16.14 5.40 2.08
CA SER A 298 -16.57 4.65 3.26
C SER A 298 -18.02 4.93 3.61
N VAL A 299 -18.40 6.22 3.69
CA VAL A 299 -19.73 6.66 4.12
C VAL A 299 -20.80 6.36 3.07
N PHE A 300 -20.51 6.60 1.78
CA PHE A 300 -21.52 6.47 0.72
C PHE A 300 -21.66 5.07 0.13
N PHE A 301 -20.61 4.24 0.21
CA PHE A 301 -20.61 2.93 -0.45
C PHE A 301 -20.35 1.78 0.52
N VAL A 302 -19.23 1.81 1.25
CA VAL A 302 -18.81 0.67 2.07
C VAL A 302 -19.75 0.43 3.24
N ILE A 303 -20.06 1.45 4.04
CA ILE A 303 -20.93 1.31 5.21
C ILE A 303 -22.35 0.89 4.78
N PRO A 304 -23.03 1.57 3.82
CA PRO A 304 -24.36 1.16 3.39
C PRO A 304 -24.41 -0.26 2.85
N TYR A 305 -23.41 -0.66 2.05
CA TYR A 305 -23.35 -2.02 1.53
C TYR A 305 -23.07 -3.06 2.62
N THR A 306 -22.21 -2.76 3.58
CA THR A 306 -21.94 -3.65 4.71
C THR A 306 -23.18 -3.82 5.58
N LEU A 307 -23.91 -2.73 5.86
CA LEU A 307 -25.19 -2.77 6.57
C LEU A 307 -26.24 -3.58 5.79
N PHE A 308 -26.32 -3.39 4.48
CA PHE A 308 -27.20 -4.19 3.62
C PHE A 308 -26.89 -5.68 3.74
N LEU A 309 -25.61 -6.08 3.62
CA LEU A 309 -25.20 -7.48 3.74
C LEU A 309 -25.47 -8.06 5.14
N LEU A 310 -25.24 -7.29 6.21
CA LEU A 310 -25.43 -7.75 7.59
C LEU A 310 -26.91 -7.81 8.00
N CYS A 311 -27.73 -6.89 7.52
CA CYS A 311 -29.15 -6.80 7.89
C CYS A 311 -30.06 -7.61 6.95
N HIS A 312 -29.59 -8.03 5.78
CA HIS A 312 -30.36 -8.87 4.86
C HIS A 312 -30.96 -10.12 5.52
N PRO A 313 -30.23 -10.90 6.36
CA PRO A 313 -30.78 -12.08 7.03
C PRO A 313 -31.83 -11.76 8.11
N VAL A 314 -31.95 -10.49 8.53
CA VAL A 314 -32.86 -10.04 9.59
C VAL A 314 -34.15 -9.44 8.99
N LEU A 315 -34.14 -9.13 7.69
CA LEU A 315 -35.29 -8.58 6.95
C LEU A 315 -36.09 -9.63 6.16
N GLU A 316 -35.61 -10.88 6.06
CA GLU A 316 -36.38 -12.05 5.62
C GLU A 316 -37.12 -12.72 6.79
#